data_AF-A0A0D2XD86-F1
#
_entry.id   AF-A0A0D2XD86-F1
#
_cell.length_a   1.000
_cell.length_b   1.000
_cell.length_c   1.000
_cell.angle_alpha   90.00
_cell.angle_beta   90.00
_cell.angle_gamma   90.00
#
_symmetry.space_group_name_H-M   'P 1'
#
loop_
_entity.id
_entity.type
_entity.pdbx_description
1 polymer ?
#
loop_
_entity_poly.entity_id
_entity_poly.type
_entity_poly.pdbx_seq_one_letter_code
_entity_poly.pdbx_strand_id
1 'polypeptide(L)'
;LPIMSSETKETDYSLANPDTLTKYKTAAQISEKVLAEVSKLVVPGAKIVDICQQGDKLIEEEVAKVYRGKKINKGFSHPTTVSPSSYVTPYTPLTSDEAEANTEIKDGEAIKIQLGAQIDGFRVPLSVTP
;
A
#
# COMPACT_ATOMS: atom_id res chain seq x y z
N LEU A 1 -22.69 -7.07 42.39
CA LEU A 1 -22.52 -6.53 41.02
C LEU A 1 -21.78 -7.59 40.21
N PRO A 2 -22.44 -8.28 39.26
CA PRO A 2 -21.75 -9.27 38.45
C PRO A 2 -20.92 -8.54 37.38
N ILE A 3 -19.62 -8.83 37.41
CA ILE A 3 -18.64 -8.49 36.38
C ILE A 3 -19.06 -9.19 35.07
N MET A 4 -19.58 -8.41 34.11
CA MET A 4 -19.80 -8.88 32.74
C MET A 4 -18.44 -9.16 32.11
N SER A 5 -18.04 -10.43 32.12
CA SER A 5 -16.96 -10.94 31.31
C SER A 5 -17.28 -10.63 29.85
N SER A 6 -16.55 -9.70 29.26
CA SER A 6 -16.56 -9.51 27.81
C SER A 6 -16.05 -10.80 27.19
N GLU A 7 -16.94 -11.59 26.60
CA GLU A 7 -16.61 -12.58 25.59
C GLU A 7 -15.80 -11.87 24.51
N THR A 8 -14.50 -11.92 24.67
CA THR A 8 -13.55 -11.63 23.60
C THR A 8 -13.78 -12.79 22.65
N LYS A 9 -14.64 -12.58 21.63
CA LYS A 9 -14.65 -13.46 20.46
C LYS A 9 -13.20 -13.51 20.01
N GLU A 10 -12.56 -14.62 20.32
CA GLU A 10 -11.22 -14.94 19.88
C GLU A 10 -11.33 -15.06 18.37
N THR A 11 -11.18 -13.92 17.68
CA THR A 11 -11.22 -13.89 16.22
C THR A 11 -10.05 -14.75 15.81
N ASP A 12 -10.33 -15.94 15.29
CA ASP A 12 -9.29 -16.84 14.84
C ASP A 12 -8.60 -16.19 13.62
N TYR A 13 -7.41 -15.60 13.88
CA TYR A 13 -6.54 -14.96 12.90
C TYR A 13 -5.69 -16.00 12.14
N SER A 14 -5.95 -17.30 12.32
CA SER A 14 -5.22 -18.34 11.60
C SER A 14 -5.57 -18.32 10.11
N LEU A 15 -4.63 -18.77 9.29
CA LEU A 15 -4.83 -19.00 7.86
C LEU A 15 -5.90 -20.06 7.58
N ALA A 16 -6.29 -20.85 8.59
CA ALA A 16 -7.40 -21.79 8.50
C ALA A 16 -8.78 -21.11 8.40
N ASN A 17 -8.89 -19.84 8.80
CA ASN A 17 -10.15 -19.11 8.74
C ASN A 17 -10.38 -18.54 7.32
N PRO A 18 -11.43 -18.96 6.61
CA PRO A 18 -11.72 -18.46 5.27
C PRO A 18 -12.00 -16.95 5.23
N ASP A 19 -12.46 -16.35 6.33
CA ASP A 19 -12.69 -14.90 6.43
C ASP A 19 -11.35 -14.12 6.44
N THR A 20 -10.38 -14.58 7.24
CA THR A 20 -9.00 -14.08 7.28
C THR A 20 -8.32 -14.22 5.92
N LEU A 21 -8.48 -15.38 5.28
CA LEU A 21 -7.87 -15.66 3.98
C LEU A 21 -8.49 -14.80 2.87
N THR A 22 -9.79 -14.52 2.95
CA THR A 22 -10.46 -13.59 2.02
C THR A 22 -9.98 -12.16 2.21
N LYS A 23 -9.80 -11.69 3.46
CA LYS A 23 -9.23 -10.36 3.76
C LYS A 23 -7.82 -10.20 3.20
N TYR A 24 -6.96 -11.20 3.42
CA TYR A 24 -5.61 -11.24 2.84
C TYR A 24 -5.64 -11.22 1.32
N LYS A 25 -6.48 -12.04 0.70
CA LYS A 25 -6.63 -12.05 -0.77
C LYS A 25 -7.11 -10.71 -1.30
N THR A 26 -8.08 -10.07 -0.65
CA THR A 26 -8.56 -8.75 -1.07
C THR A 26 -7.45 -7.70 -0.94
N ALA A 27 -6.71 -7.68 0.17
CA ALA A 27 -5.59 -6.75 0.36
C ALA A 27 -4.48 -6.98 -0.68
N ALA A 28 -4.17 -8.25 -0.99
CA ALA A 28 -3.19 -8.63 -2.01
C ALA A 28 -3.63 -8.19 -3.41
N GLN A 29 -4.89 -8.45 -3.79
CA GLN A 29 -5.43 -8.04 -5.09
C GLN A 29 -5.43 -6.52 -5.28
N ILE A 30 -5.75 -5.76 -4.22
CA ILE A 30 -5.67 -4.29 -4.27
C ILE A 30 -4.21 -3.86 -4.46
N SER A 31 -3.29 -4.41 -3.67
CA SER A 31 -1.87 -4.06 -3.75
C SER A 31 -1.29 -4.38 -5.14
N GLU A 32 -1.59 -5.56 -5.70
CA GLU A 32 -1.14 -5.97 -7.02
C GLU A 32 -1.71 -5.08 -8.13
N LYS A 33 -2.99 -4.71 -8.04
CA LYS A 33 -3.63 -3.83 -9.02
C LYS A 33 -3.04 -2.42 -8.99
N VAL A 34 -2.86 -1.84 -7.80
CA VAL A 34 -2.22 -0.53 -7.65
C VAL A 34 -0.79 -0.59 -8.16
N LEU A 35 -0.05 -1.65 -7.84
CA LEU A 35 1.30 -1.83 -8.32
C LEU A 35 1.37 -1.87 -9.85
N ALA A 36 0.47 -2.58 -10.51
CA ALA A 36 0.41 -2.62 -11.97
C ALA A 36 0.12 -1.24 -12.57
N GLU A 37 -0.70 -0.41 -11.92
CA GLU A 37 -0.97 0.96 -12.36
C GLU A 37 0.23 1.89 -12.11
N VAL A 38 0.82 1.84 -10.91
CA VAL A 38 2.01 2.62 -10.54
C VAL A 38 3.18 2.26 -11.45
N SER A 39 3.39 0.99 -11.75
CA SER A 39 4.44 0.53 -12.66
C SER A 39 4.29 1.07 -14.08
N LYS A 40 3.08 1.42 -14.53
CA LYS A 40 2.87 2.09 -15.83
C LYS A 40 3.18 3.58 -15.79
N LEU A 41 3.11 4.19 -14.60
CA LEU A 41 3.45 5.60 -14.37
C LEU A 41 4.96 5.81 -14.18
N VAL A 42 5.69 4.75 -13.86
CA VAL A 42 7.16 4.73 -13.80
C VAL A 42 7.72 4.79 -15.23
N VAL A 43 7.78 6.00 -15.78
CA VAL A 43 8.36 6.31 -17.09
C VAL A 43 9.51 7.30 -16.94
N PRO A 44 10.51 7.28 -17.85
CA PRO A 44 11.59 8.26 -17.84
C PRO A 44 11.04 9.70 -17.90
N GLY A 45 11.53 10.57 -17.02
CA GLY A 45 11.06 11.96 -16.88
C GLY A 45 9.82 12.12 -16.00
N ALA A 46 9.20 11.04 -15.51
CA ALA A 46 8.12 11.16 -14.53
C ALA A 46 8.66 11.53 -13.16
N LYS A 47 7.95 12.40 -12.45
CA LYS A 47 8.30 12.81 -11.09
C LYS A 47 7.87 11.75 -10.10
N ILE A 48 8.80 11.36 -9.23
CA ILE A 48 8.54 10.36 -8.18
C ILE A 48 7.39 10.79 -7.28
N VAL A 49 7.33 12.06 -6.89
CA VAL A 49 6.29 12.59 -6.00
C VAL A 49 4.88 12.40 -6.57
N ASP A 50 4.70 12.64 -7.86
CA ASP A 50 3.40 12.50 -8.53
C ASP A 50 2.98 11.03 -8.57
N ILE A 51 3.93 10.13 -8.85
CA ILE A 51 3.70 8.68 -8.85
C ILE A 51 3.28 8.19 -7.46
N CYS A 52 3.98 8.63 -6.40
CA CYS A 52 3.65 8.27 -5.02
C CYS A 52 2.24 8.76 -4.62
N GLN A 53 1.93 10.04 -4.89
CA GLN A 53 0.61 10.60 -4.61
C GLN A 53 -0.51 9.88 -5.37
N GLN A 54 -0.26 9.54 -6.64
CA GLN A 54 -1.22 8.84 -7.46
C GLN A 54 -1.41 7.39 -7.00
N GLY A 55 -0.34 6.69 -6.62
CA GLY A 55 -0.41 5.37 -6.02
C GLY A 55 -1.21 5.36 -4.72
N ASP A 56 -0.97 6.34 -3.84
CA ASP A 56 -1.70 6.45 -2.58
C ASP A 56 -3.20 6.69 -2.81
N LYS A 57 -3.54 7.59 -3.73
CA LYS A 57 -4.94 7.82 -4.10
C LYS A 57 -5.61 6.56 -4.63
N LEU A 58 -4.92 5.78 -5.48
CA LEU A 58 -5.45 4.53 -6.03
C LEU A 58 -5.70 3.48 -4.93
N ILE A 59 -4.79 3.34 -3.96
CA ILE A 59 -5.00 2.43 -2.81
C ILE A 59 -6.22 2.89 -2.02
N GLU A 60 -6.36 4.18 -1.72
CA GLU A 60 -7.49 4.69 -0.96
C GLU A 60 -8.81 4.41 -1.67
N GLU A 61 -8.88 4.64 -2.99
CA GLU A 61 -10.06 4.37 -3.80
C GLU A 61 -10.42 2.88 -3.84
N GLU A 62 -9.43 1.99 -4.00
CA GLU A 62 -9.66 0.54 -4.05
C GLU A 62 -10.02 -0.02 -2.67
N VAL A 63 -9.35 0.44 -1.61
CA VAL A 63 -9.68 0.08 -0.22
C VAL A 63 -11.07 0.61 0.18
N ALA A 64 -11.47 1.78 -0.31
CA ALA A 64 -12.79 2.33 -0.08
C ALA A 64 -13.90 1.50 -0.76
N LYS A 65 -13.61 0.81 -1.88
CA LYS A 65 -14.57 -0.07 -2.59
C LYS A 65 -14.85 -1.36 -1.82
N VAL A 66 -13.87 -1.88 -1.09
CA VAL A 66 -13.99 -3.14 -0.35
C VAL A 66 -14.46 -2.93 1.09
N TYR A 67 -15.15 -3.92 1.66
CA TYR A 67 -15.64 -3.89 3.05
C TYR A 67 -16.40 -2.59 3.41
N ARG A 68 -17.26 -2.10 2.50
CA ARG A 68 -18.16 -0.96 2.76
C ARG A 68 -19.23 -1.37 3.78
N GLY A 69 -19.47 -0.55 4.79
CA GLY A 69 -20.51 -0.77 5.81
C GLY A 69 -20.15 -1.73 6.95
N LYS A 70 -18.94 -2.32 6.95
CA LYS A 70 -18.42 -3.11 8.09
C LYS A 70 -17.44 -2.25 8.90
N LYS A 71 -17.48 -2.35 10.24
CA LYS A 71 -16.47 -1.74 11.15
C LYS A 71 -15.15 -2.51 11.08
N ILE A 72 -14.49 -2.45 9.93
CA ILE A 72 -13.22 -3.12 9.66
C ILE A 72 -12.16 -2.06 9.44
N ASN A 73 -11.03 -2.17 10.14
CA ASN A 73 -9.90 -1.24 10.00
C ASN A 73 -9.17 -1.48 8.69
N LYS A 74 -9.38 -0.61 7.71
CA LYS A 74 -8.80 -0.75 6.38
C LYS A 74 -8.07 0.53 5.99
N GLY A 75 -7.03 0.40 5.19
CA GLY A 75 -6.24 1.53 4.72
C GLY A 75 -4.92 1.08 4.13
N PHE A 76 -3.91 1.91 4.31
CA PHE A 76 -2.56 1.66 3.84
C PHE A 76 -1.81 0.74 4.82
N SER A 77 -1.27 -0.35 4.29
CA SER A 77 -0.26 -1.16 4.97
C SER A 77 1.08 -0.44 4.95
N HIS A 78 1.43 0.06 3.75
CA HIS A 78 2.66 0.76 3.45
C HIS A 78 2.34 1.88 2.44
N PRO A 79 2.81 3.12 2.64
CA PRO A 79 2.64 4.19 1.66
C PRO A 79 3.36 3.83 0.36
N THR A 80 2.92 4.42 -0.75
CA THR A 80 3.57 4.25 -2.04
C THR A 80 4.91 4.98 -2.01
N THR A 81 6.00 4.23 -2.11
CA THR A 81 7.35 4.76 -2.20
C THR A 81 7.98 4.29 -3.50
N VAL A 82 8.69 5.20 -4.16
CA VAL A 82 9.35 4.94 -5.43
C VAL A 82 10.79 5.40 -5.27
N SER A 83 11.72 4.46 -5.19
CA SER A 83 13.12 4.71 -4.86
C SER A 83 14.01 4.33 -6.05
N PRO A 84 14.71 5.29 -6.69
CA PRO A 84 15.65 4.99 -7.75
C PRO A 84 16.87 4.22 -7.22
N SER A 85 17.56 3.45 -8.08
CA SER A 85 18.69 2.60 -7.69
C SER A 85 19.81 3.36 -6.96
N SER A 86 19.96 4.65 -7.24
CA SER A 86 20.92 5.53 -6.55
C SER A 86 20.55 5.82 -5.09
N TYR A 87 19.31 5.56 -4.68
CA TYR A 87 18.77 5.80 -3.34
C TYR A 87 18.33 4.47 -2.69
N VAL A 88 19.03 4.06 -1.63
CA VAL A 88 18.78 2.78 -0.93
C VAL A 88 17.67 2.90 0.12
N THR A 89 17.38 4.11 0.60
CA THR A 89 16.36 4.40 1.61
C THR A 89 14.99 4.66 0.96
N PRO A 90 13.87 4.21 1.58
CA PRO A 90 12.53 4.48 1.06
C PRO A 90 12.34 5.98 0.88
N TYR A 91 12.26 6.39 -0.38
CA TYR A 91 12.21 7.79 -0.78
C TYR A 91 10.76 8.27 -0.83
N THR A 92 10.34 8.98 0.21
CA THR A 92 9.09 9.75 0.22
C THR A 92 9.46 11.22 0.14
N PRO A 93 9.68 11.77 -1.07
CA PRO A 93 10.04 13.16 -1.22
C PRO A 93 8.90 14.01 -0.65
N LEU A 94 9.24 14.87 0.30
CA LEU A 94 8.30 15.86 0.80
C LEU A 94 8.15 16.95 -0.27
N THR A 95 6.92 17.35 -0.57
CA THR A 95 6.62 18.49 -1.46
C THR A 95 7.26 19.80 -1.00
N SER A 96 7.71 19.86 0.26
CA SER A 96 8.40 20.98 0.88
C SER A 96 9.88 21.11 0.47
N ASP A 97 10.46 20.07 -0.12
CA ASP A 97 11.89 20.02 -0.47
C ASP A 97 12.03 19.96 -2.01
N GLU A 98 12.34 21.11 -2.62
CA GLU A 98 12.34 21.30 -4.08
C GLU A 98 13.35 20.40 -4.81
N ALA A 99 14.44 20.01 -4.14
CA ALA A 99 15.43 19.09 -4.68
C ALA A 99 14.90 17.66 -4.81
N GLU A 100 13.98 17.27 -3.92
CA GLU A 100 13.42 15.92 -3.86
C GLU A 100 12.12 15.79 -4.66
N ALA A 101 11.33 16.87 -4.69
CA ALA A 101 10.09 16.97 -5.47
C ALA A 101 10.32 17.00 -6.99
N ASN A 102 11.52 17.39 -7.44
CA ASN A 102 11.94 17.33 -8.84
C ASN A 102 12.77 16.09 -9.20
N THR A 103 12.85 15.10 -8.30
CA THR A 103 13.52 13.83 -8.65
C THR A 103 12.69 13.10 -9.71
N GLU A 104 13.19 13.17 -10.94
CA GLU A 104 12.64 12.49 -12.10
C GLU A 104 13.28 11.12 -12.29
N ILE A 105 12.50 10.19 -12.81
CA ILE A 105 12.97 8.85 -13.16
C ILE A 105 13.90 8.95 -14.37
N LYS A 106 15.11 8.40 -14.25
CA LYS A 106 16.06 8.34 -15.35
C LYS A 106 15.82 7.10 -16.21
N ASP A 107 16.05 7.26 -17.51
CA ASP A 107 15.95 6.15 -18.46
C ASP A 107 16.97 5.05 -18.13
N GLY A 108 16.51 3.81 -18.02
CA GLY A 108 17.33 2.64 -17.69
C GLY A 108 17.75 2.50 -16.23
N GLU A 109 17.22 3.29 -15.28
CA GLU A 109 17.49 3.12 -13.85
C GLU A 109 16.50 2.14 -13.21
N ALA A 110 17.00 1.21 -12.39
CA ALA A 110 16.13 0.29 -11.63
C ALA A 110 15.39 1.06 -10.53
N ILE A 111 14.07 1.02 -10.55
CA ILE A 111 13.23 1.76 -9.60
C ILE A 111 12.52 0.78 -8.66
N LYS A 112 12.78 0.88 -7.36
CA LYS A 112 12.08 0.08 -6.36
C LYS A 112 10.75 0.72 -6.00
N ILE A 113 9.67 0.01 -6.26
CA ILE A 113 8.32 0.44 -5.88
C ILE A 113 7.89 -0.39 -4.67
N GLN A 114 7.56 0.28 -3.56
CA GLN A 114 6.96 -0.37 -2.39
C GLN A 114 5.61 0.25 -2.10
N LEU A 115 4.60 -0.58 -1.93
CA LEU A 115 3.25 -0.15 -1.56
C LEU A 115 2.51 -1.29 -0.90
N GLY A 116 1.43 -1.00 -0.19
CA GLY A 116 0.60 -2.08 0.32
C GLY A 116 -0.71 -1.61 0.91
N ALA A 117 -1.72 -2.46 0.80
CA ALA A 117 -3.00 -2.28 1.47
C ALA A 117 -3.09 -3.14 2.74
N GLN A 118 -3.86 -2.67 3.73
CA GLN A 118 -4.25 -3.47 4.88
C GLN A 118 -5.77 -3.54 5.04
N ILE A 119 -6.25 -4.68 5.52
CA ILE A 119 -7.65 -4.91 5.82
C ILE A 119 -7.74 -5.64 7.15
N ASP A 120 -8.48 -5.09 8.10
CA ASP A 120 -8.68 -5.63 9.45
C ASP A 120 -7.40 -5.89 10.25
N GLY A 121 -6.33 -5.11 9.99
CA GLY A 121 -5.00 -5.33 10.57
C GLY A 121 -4.14 -6.35 9.82
N PHE A 122 -4.70 -7.04 8.82
CA PHE A 122 -3.93 -7.90 7.91
C PHE A 122 -3.25 -7.05 6.85
N ARG A 123 -1.94 -6.83 7.02
CA ARG A 123 -1.10 -6.13 6.05
C ARG A 123 -0.64 -7.06 4.94
N VAL A 124 -0.72 -6.56 3.71
CA VAL A 124 0.00 -7.12 2.57
C VAL A 124 0.94 -6.05 2.03
N PRO A 125 2.18 -5.97 2.53
CA PRO A 125 3.21 -5.15 1.90
C PRO A 125 3.67 -5.85 0.61
N LEU A 126 3.73 -5.09 -0.48
CA LEU A 126 4.25 -5.53 -1.76
C LEU A 126 5.43 -4.66 -2.14
N SER A 127 6.51 -5.28 -2.58
CA SER A 127 7.70 -4.58 -3.05
C SER A 127 8.19 -5.25 -4.32
N VAL A 128 8.32 -4.46 -5.39
CA VAL A 128 8.87 -4.95 -6.66
C VAL A 128 10.01 -4.05 -7.12
N THR A 129 10.96 -4.67 -7.79
CA THR A 129 11.99 -4.01 -8.57
C THR A 129 11.82 -4.55 -9.98
N PRO A 130 11.22 -3.78 -10.90
CA PRO A 130 11.13 -4.16 -12.30
C PRO A 130 12.51 -4.19 -12.96
#